data_AF-A0A350H3V1-F1
#
_entry.id   AF-A0A350H3V1-F1
#
_cell.length_a   1.000
_cell.length_b   1.000
_cell.length_c   1.000
_cell.angle_alpha   90.00
_cell.angle_beta   90.00
_cell.angle_gamma   90.00
#
_symmetry.space_group_name_H-M   'P 1'
#
loop_
_entity.id
_entity.type
_entity.pdbx_description
1 polymer ?
#
loop_
_entity_poly.entity_id
_entity_poly.type
_entity_poly.pdbx_seq_one_letter_code
_entity_poly.pdbx_strand_id
1 'polypeptide(L)'
;MISLESFISKYTGKKVDVPWGYAGQCVSLVQRYLNECLGYEMHPRGNAKDWVNTLINEGIAQKVNGTPQRGDILVYGSSYGSGYGHIGIAVGDGNIFDQNNTSHNGGLAGKMRLFGTYSIMRPYRKPPYDGSGEKVDQILHKGSKVKFNGTFYVNSVRARDNTFVSNTLIGGNPTREYHHIPSGPFEEVGGNNRIDQVLYAGSIVKNDNVYVVQQIDIPTDSAMLNIDGRNVWIKSKYLLEV
;
A
#
# COMPACT_ATOMS: atom_id res chain seq x y z
N MET A 1 14.80 -5.97 -8.86
CA MET A 1 13.45 -6.33 -8.39
C MET A 1 12.44 -5.36 -8.98
N ILE A 2 11.22 -5.79 -9.27
CA ILE A 2 10.11 -4.97 -9.77
C ILE A 2 8.98 -4.95 -8.74
N SER A 3 8.07 -3.99 -8.85
CA SER A 3 6.91 -3.93 -7.98
C SER A 3 5.89 -5.02 -8.26
N LEU A 4 4.91 -5.14 -7.35
CA LEU A 4 3.76 -6.00 -7.57
C LEU A 4 2.86 -5.52 -8.74
N GLU A 5 2.64 -4.22 -8.95
CA GLU A 5 1.83 -3.76 -10.08
C GLU A 5 2.53 -3.99 -11.43
N SER A 6 3.81 -3.67 -11.53
CA SER A 6 4.61 -3.98 -12.72
C SER A 6 4.63 -5.49 -13.00
N PHE A 7 4.70 -6.33 -11.96
CA PHE A 7 4.61 -7.78 -12.09
C PHE A 7 3.25 -8.25 -12.62
N ILE A 8 2.16 -7.74 -12.03
CA ILE A 8 0.79 -8.03 -12.46
C ILE A 8 0.60 -7.62 -13.92
N SER A 9 0.99 -6.39 -14.28
CA SER A 9 0.89 -5.86 -15.64
C SER A 9 1.71 -6.70 -16.62
N LYS A 10 2.93 -7.07 -16.23
CA LYS A 10 3.82 -7.91 -17.04
C LYS A 10 3.21 -9.27 -17.34
N TYR A 11 2.49 -9.89 -16.40
CA TYR A 11 2.07 -11.29 -16.50
C TYR A 11 0.58 -11.52 -16.74
N THR A 12 -0.28 -10.50 -16.60
CA THR A 12 -1.71 -10.62 -16.90
C THR A 12 -1.91 -11.16 -18.32
N GLY A 13 -2.72 -12.22 -18.45
CA GLY A 13 -3.03 -12.86 -19.73
C GLY A 13 -1.91 -13.70 -20.33
N LYS A 14 -0.85 -14.03 -19.56
CA LYS A 14 0.28 -14.84 -20.03
C LYS A 14 0.38 -16.16 -19.27
N LYS A 15 0.94 -17.19 -19.92
CA LYS A 15 1.37 -18.44 -19.29
C LYS A 15 2.75 -18.21 -18.67
N VAL A 16 2.78 -18.01 -17.36
CA VAL A 16 4.02 -17.81 -16.60
C VAL A 16 4.70 -19.16 -16.36
N ASP A 17 6.00 -19.21 -16.60
CA ASP A 17 6.85 -20.40 -16.45
C ASP A 17 7.99 -20.16 -15.45
N VAL A 18 8.75 -21.23 -15.19
CA VAL A 18 10.04 -21.19 -14.50
C VAL A 18 11.11 -21.81 -15.41
N PRO A 19 12.41 -21.51 -15.19
CA PRO A 19 13.48 -21.91 -16.12
C PRO A 19 13.60 -23.41 -16.41
N TRP A 20 13.07 -24.27 -15.54
CA TRP A 20 13.12 -25.73 -15.67
C TRP A 20 11.80 -26.37 -16.13
N GLY A 21 10.86 -25.60 -16.70
CA GLY A 21 9.59 -26.08 -17.25
C GLY A 21 8.37 -25.64 -16.44
N TYR A 22 7.21 -26.27 -16.64
CA TYR A 22 5.95 -25.99 -15.93
C TYR A 22 5.29 -24.64 -16.25
N ALA A 23 5.25 -24.28 -17.54
CA ALA A 23 4.49 -23.13 -18.01
C ALA A 23 3.00 -23.25 -17.64
N GLY A 24 2.43 -22.17 -17.14
CA GLY A 24 1.00 -22.08 -16.86
C GLY A 24 0.56 -22.74 -15.55
N GLN A 25 1.44 -22.97 -14.58
CA GLN A 25 1.08 -23.51 -13.25
C GLN A 25 1.00 -22.42 -12.17
N CYS A 26 0.16 -22.61 -11.14
CA CYS A 26 0.01 -21.66 -10.03
C CYS A 26 1.34 -21.41 -9.29
N VAL A 27 2.10 -22.47 -9.01
CA VAL A 27 3.41 -22.38 -8.37
C VAL A 27 4.46 -21.66 -9.22
N SER A 28 4.36 -21.74 -10.56
CA SER A 28 5.28 -21.06 -11.47
C SER A 28 5.12 -19.53 -11.40
N LEU A 29 3.88 -19.06 -11.28
CA LEU A 29 3.61 -17.63 -11.07
C LEU A 29 4.20 -17.14 -9.75
N VAL A 30 3.96 -17.86 -8.65
CA VAL A 30 4.44 -17.43 -7.33
C VAL A 30 5.96 -17.53 -7.20
N GLN A 31 6.60 -18.52 -7.84
CA GLN A 31 8.07 -18.55 -8.00
C GLN A 31 8.61 -17.27 -8.65
N ARG A 32 8.00 -16.84 -9.75
CA ARG A 32 8.39 -15.60 -10.43
C ARG A 32 8.19 -14.38 -9.55
N TYR A 33 7.13 -14.34 -8.75
CA TYR A 33 6.92 -13.26 -7.78
C TYR A 33 8.00 -13.23 -6.70
N LEU A 34 8.35 -14.37 -6.10
CA LEU A 34 9.44 -14.46 -5.14
C LEU A 34 10.76 -13.93 -5.73
N ASN A 35 11.02 -14.23 -7.01
CA ASN A 35 12.25 -13.81 -7.67
C ASN A 35 12.27 -12.35 -8.12
N GLU A 36 11.30 -11.98 -8.94
CA GLU A 36 11.30 -10.67 -9.57
C GLU A 36 10.91 -9.58 -8.59
N CYS A 37 10.04 -9.87 -7.64
CA CYS A 37 9.53 -8.86 -6.71
C CYS A 37 10.25 -8.89 -5.36
N LEU A 38 10.59 -10.06 -4.84
CA LEU A 38 11.18 -10.18 -3.50
C LEU A 38 12.69 -10.54 -3.51
N GLY A 39 13.26 -10.80 -4.68
CA GLY A 39 14.69 -11.06 -4.85
C GLY A 39 15.16 -12.39 -4.25
N TYR A 40 14.28 -13.39 -4.15
CA TYR A 40 14.66 -14.76 -3.80
C TYR A 40 15.03 -15.56 -5.03
N GLU A 41 15.93 -16.52 -4.90
CA GLU A 41 16.26 -17.42 -6.02
C GLU A 41 15.11 -18.39 -6.30
N MET A 42 14.90 -18.66 -7.59
CA MET A 42 13.94 -19.67 -8.03
C MET A 42 14.56 -21.05 -7.89
N HIS A 43 13.87 -21.95 -7.19
CA HIS A 43 14.18 -23.37 -7.13
C HIS A 43 12.91 -24.17 -6.77
N PRO A 44 12.79 -25.46 -7.10
CA PRO A 44 11.59 -26.26 -6.83
C PRO A 44 11.19 -26.30 -5.34
N ARG A 45 9.91 -26.06 -5.03
CA ARG A 45 9.35 -25.96 -3.66
C ARG A 45 8.20 -26.94 -3.37
N GLY A 46 7.99 -27.92 -4.25
CA GLY A 46 6.85 -28.84 -4.19
C GLY A 46 5.56 -28.24 -4.76
N ASN A 47 4.44 -28.89 -4.46
CA ASN A 47 3.11 -28.48 -4.90
C ASN A 47 2.59 -27.33 -4.02
N ALA A 48 1.57 -26.63 -4.49
CA ALA A 48 1.04 -25.45 -3.80
C ALA A 48 0.75 -25.68 -2.30
N LYS A 49 0.13 -26.81 -1.92
CA LYS A 49 -0.17 -27.12 -0.51
C LYS A 49 1.05 -27.17 0.41
N ASP A 50 2.24 -27.46 -0.14
CA ASP A 50 3.47 -27.66 0.62
C ASP A 50 4.10 -26.31 1.02
N TRP A 51 3.72 -25.22 0.33
CA TRP A 51 4.36 -23.91 0.43
C TRP A 51 4.21 -23.23 1.79
N VAL A 52 3.21 -23.58 2.61
CA VAL A 52 3.14 -23.05 3.99
C VAL A 52 4.40 -23.41 4.76
N ASN A 53 4.77 -24.70 4.75
CA ASN A 53 5.94 -25.17 5.49
C ASN A 53 7.24 -24.76 4.79
N THR A 54 7.27 -24.84 3.46
CA THR A 54 8.46 -24.48 2.67
C THR A 54 8.86 -23.01 2.88
N LEU A 55 7.90 -22.07 2.81
CA LEU A 55 8.18 -20.64 2.99
C LEU A 55 8.63 -20.30 4.42
N ILE A 56 8.13 -21.00 5.43
CA ILE A 56 8.58 -20.84 6.83
C ILE A 56 10.00 -21.37 6.99
N ASN A 57 10.26 -22.60 6.52
CA ASN A 57 11.55 -23.27 6.67
C ASN A 57 12.68 -22.55 5.94
N GLU A 58 12.39 -21.92 4.79
CA GLU A 58 13.34 -21.09 4.05
C GLU A 58 13.51 -19.68 4.61
N GLY A 59 12.77 -19.30 5.66
CA GLY A 59 12.82 -17.95 6.23
C GLY A 59 12.30 -16.87 5.26
N ILE A 60 11.37 -17.23 4.37
CA ILE A 60 10.81 -16.31 3.36
C ILE A 60 9.57 -15.58 3.91
N ALA A 61 8.71 -16.30 4.61
CA ALA A 61 7.45 -15.77 5.11
C ALA A 61 7.06 -16.36 6.46
N GLN A 62 6.22 -15.63 7.18
CA GLN A 62 5.52 -16.13 8.36
C GLN A 62 4.05 -16.38 8.04
N LYS A 63 3.46 -17.39 8.68
CA LYS A 63 2.01 -17.57 8.66
C LYS A 63 1.35 -16.54 9.58
N VAL A 64 0.32 -15.86 9.10
CA VAL A 64 -0.43 -14.87 9.87
C VAL A 64 -1.93 -15.17 9.85
N ASN A 65 -2.65 -14.65 10.85
CA ASN A 65 -4.11 -14.69 10.91
C ASN A 65 -4.71 -13.33 10.54
N GLY A 66 -5.98 -13.30 10.16
CA GLY A 66 -6.72 -12.08 9.84
C GLY A 66 -6.93 -11.89 8.33
N THR A 67 -6.99 -10.64 7.89
CA THR A 67 -7.27 -10.28 6.50
C THR A 67 -6.00 -10.31 5.64
N PRO A 68 -6.01 -10.93 4.44
CA PRO A 68 -4.92 -10.84 3.49
C PRO A 68 -4.55 -9.39 3.17
N GLN A 69 -3.25 -9.10 3.21
CA GLN A 69 -2.70 -7.84 2.75
C GLN A 69 -2.12 -8.01 1.37
N ARG A 70 -2.11 -6.91 0.61
CA ARG A 70 -1.48 -6.86 -0.70
C ARG A 70 -0.02 -7.33 -0.62
N GLY A 71 0.35 -8.27 -1.50
CA GLY A 71 1.66 -8.92 -1.52
C GLY A 71 1.81 -10.16 -0.63
N ASP A 72 0.82 -10.49 0.20
CA ASP A 72 0.78 -11.78 0.90
C ASP A 72 0.62 -12.93 -0.11
N ILE A 73 1.20 -14.08 0.21
CA ILE A 73 1.05 -15.32 -0.57
C ILE A 73 -0.06 -16.14 0.09
N LEU A 74 -1.07 -16.51 -0.70
CA LEU A 74 -2.22 -17.26 -0.22
C LEU A 74 -2.11 -18.71 -0.66
N VAL A 75 -2.04 -19.61 0.31
CA VAL A 75 -1.85 -21.05 0.08
C VAL A 75 -3.12 -21.81 0.42
N TYR A 76 -3.65 -22.51 -0.57
CA TYR A 76 -4.82 -23.38 -0.46
C TYR A 76 -4.37 -24.83 -0.24
N GLY A 77 -5.01 -25.51 0.71
CA GLY A 77 -4.69 -26.88 1.09
C GLY A 77 -5.12 -27.93 0.06
N SER A 78 -4.95 -29.21 0.41
CA SER A 78 -5.20 -30.37 -0.47
C SER A 78 -6.66 -30.52 -0.96
N SER A 79 -7.63 -29.84 -0.35
CA SER A 79 -9.01 -29.78 -0.86
C SER A 79 -9.16 -29.03 -2.18
N TYR A 80 -8.10 -28.38 -2.66
CA TYR A 80 -8.06 -27.62 -3.92
C TYR A 80 -7.06 -28.26 -4.91
N GLY A 81 -7.24 -27.96 -6.20
CA GLY A 81 -6.28 -28.38 -7.24
C GLY A 81 -6.07 -29.89 -7.29
N SER A 82 -7.13 -30.69 -7.12
CA SER A 82 -7.09 -32.16 -7.18
C SER A 82 -6.07 -32.80 -6.22
N GLY A 83 -5.88 -32.25 -5.03
CA GLY A 83 -4.94 -32.77 -4.03
C GLY A 83 -3.57 -32.10 -4.02
N TYR A 84 -3.26 -31.26 -5.01
CA TYR A 84 -1.99 -30.51 -5.12
C TYR A 84 -2.04 -29.14 -4.42
N GLY A 85 -3.24 -28.66 -4.09
CA GLY A 85 -3.47 -27.33 -3.56
C GLY A 85 -3.51 -26.26 -4.65
N HIS A 86 -3.62 -25.01 -4.22
CA HIS A 86 -3.58 -23.83 -5.09
C HIS A 86 -2.82 -22.71 -4.41
N ILE A 87 -2.25 -21.78 -5.18
CA ILE A 87 -1.46 -20.69 -4.62
C ILE A 87 -1.56 -19.44 -5.50
N GLY A 88 -1.53 -18.27 -4.87
CA GLY A 88 -1.47 -16.99 -5.57
C GLY A 88 -1.07 -15.85 -4.65
N ILE A 89 -1.15 -14.63 -5.17
CA ILE A 89 -0.69 -13.41 -4.49
C ILE A 89 -1.90 -12.54 -4.19
N ALA A 90 -2.10 -12.14 -2.95
CA ALA A 90 -3.13 -11.17 -2.59
C ALA A 90 -2.81 -9.81 -3.24
N VAL A 91 -3.77 -9.21 -3.94
CA VAL A 91 -3.56 -7.93 -4.66
C VAL A 91 -4.42 -6.78 -4.13
N GLY A 92 -5.09 -6.97 -3.00
CA GLY A 92 -6.01 -5.99 -2.40
C GLY A 92 -7.46 -6.15 -2.88
N ASP A 93 -8.37 -5.42 -2.23
CA ASP A 93 -9.83 -5.42 -2.50
C ASP A 93 -10.48 -6.80 -2.52
N GLY A 94 -9.96 -7.74 -1.72
CA GLY A 94 -10.45 -9.11 -1.70
C GLY A 94 -10.17 -9.88 -3.00
N ASN A 95 -9.12 -9.53 -3.75
CA ASN A 95 -8.69 -10.22 -4.96
C ASN A 95 -7.35 -10.93 -4.79
N ILE A 96 -7.16 -11.98 -5.60
CA ILE A 96 -5.94 -12.76 -5.77
C ILE A 96 -5.47 -12.68 -7.22
N PHE A 97 -4.16 -12.59 -7.42
CA PHE A 97 -3.52 -12.80 -8.70
C PHE A 97 -2.88 -14.19 -8.71
N ASP A 98 -3.40 -15.06 -9.55
CA ASP A 98 -3.04 -16.46 -9.62
C ASP A 98 -3.00 -16.95 -11.07
N GLN A 99 -2.73 -18.23 -11.26
CA GLN A 99 -2.66 -18.88 -12.55
C GLN A 99 -3.18 -20.31 -12.43
N ASN A 100 -3.78 -20.85 -13.51
CA ASN A 100 -4.29 -22.22 -13.56
C ASN A 100 -5.41 -22.52 -12.56
N ASN A 101 -6.32 -21.56 -12.39
CA ASN A 101 -7.58 -21.77 -11.69
C ASN A 101 -8.72 -21.95 -12.71
N THR A 102 -9.95 -22.11 -12.22
CA THR A 102 -11.16 -22.23 -13.07
C THR A 102 -11.63 -20.91 -13.69
N SER A 103 -11.17 -19.75 -13.20
CA SER A 103 -11.55 -18.44 -13.71
C SER A 103 -10.65 -17.92 -14.85
N HIS A 104 -9.48 -18.54 -15.04
CA HIS A 104 -8.48 -18.19 -16.04
C HIS A 104 -8.16 -19.42 -16.89
N ASN A 105 -8.99 -19.65 -17.91
CA ASN A 105 -8.88 -20.79 -18.82
C ASN A 105 -7.47 -20.90 -19.44
N GLY A 106 -6.99 -22.13 -19.58
CA GLY A 106 -5.76 -22.42 -20.30
C GLY A 106 -4.47 -22.05 -19.58
N GLY A 107 -4.46 -21.92 -18.25
CA GLY A 107 -3.24 -21.71 -17.46
C GLY A 107 -2.66 -20.30 -17.58
N LEU A 108 -3.51 -19.30 -17.85
CA LEU A 108 -3.10 -17.89 -17.91
C LEU A 108 -3.12 -17.28 -16.50
N ALA A 109 -2.21 -16.33 -16.27
CA ALA A 109 -2.23 -15.53 -15.05
C ALA A 109 -3.29 -14.41 -15.11
N GLY A 110 -4.02 -14.22 -14.02
CA GLY A 110 -5.13 -13.27 -13.97
C GLY A 110 -5.52 -12.90 -12.54
N LYS A 111 -6.39 -11.89 -12.42
CA LYS A 111 -6.99 -11.47 -11.14
C LYS A 111 -8.38 -12.10 -11.01
N MET A 112 -8.69 -12.61 -9.83
CA MET A 112 -10.05 -12.97 -9.46
C MET A 112 -10.35 -12.71 -7.98
N ARG A 113 -11.62 -12.83 -7.59
CA ARG A 113 -12.04 -12.73 -6.19
C ARG A 113 -11.42 -13.85 -5.36
N LEU A 114 -11.06 -13.52 -4.12
CA LEU A 114 -10.71 -14.51 -3.11
C LEU A 114 -11.88 -15.47 -2.91
N PHE A 115 -11.52 -16.73 -2.67
CA PHE A 115 -12.44 -17.83 -2.53
C PHE A 115 -11.92 -18.78 -1.46
N GLY A 116 -12.80 -19.64 -0.95
CA GLY A 116 -12.43 -20.77 -0.11
C GLY A 116 -11.65 -20.44 1.16
N THR A 117 -10.99 -21.46 1.70
CA THR A 117 -10.14 -21.38 2.88
C THR A 117 -8.68 -21.49 2.47
N TYR A 118 -7.86 -20.56 2.95
CA TYR A 118 -6.44 -20.47 2.64
C TYR A 118 -5.62 -20.10 3.89
N SER A 119 -4.33 -20.37 3.85
CA SER A 119 -3.33 -19.83 4.79
C SER A 119 -2.71 -18.57 4.22
N ILE A 120 -2.51 -17.56 5.06
CA ILE A 120 -1.87 -16.30 4.68
C ILE A 120 -0.40 -16.38 5.07
N MET A 121 0.47 -16.36 4.05
CA MET A 121 1.91 -16.35 4.20
C MET A 121 2.41 -14.95 3.88
N ARG A 122 2.84 -14.21 4.91
CA ARG A 122 3.32 -12.83 4.78
C ARG A 122 4.83 -12.82 4.60
N PRO A 123 5.35 -12.45 3.41
CA PRO A 123 6.79 -12.41 3.19
C PRO A 123 7.47 -11.35 4.06
N TYR A 124 8.69 -11.64 4.53
CA TYR A 124 9.49 -10.69 5.30
C TYR A 124 10.02 -9.55 4.42
N ARG A 125 10.40 -9.87 3.17
CA ARG A 125 10.74 -8.87 2.16
C ARG A 125 9.47 -8.31 1.52
N LYS A 126 9.50 -7.03 1.17
CA LYS A 126 8.42 -6.36 0.44
C LYS A 126 8.86 -6.05 -0.99
N PRO A 127 7.95 -6.15 -1.97
CA PRO A 127 8.26 -5.75 -3.33
C PRO A 127 8.61 -4.25 -3.38
N PRO A 128 9.51 -3.81 -4.28
CA PRO A 128 9.68 -2.40 -4.58
C PRO A 128 8.33 -1.73 -4.83
N TYR A 129 8.18 -0.50 -4.37
CA TYR A 129 7.01 0.29 -4.67
C TYR A 129 7.24 1.06 -5.98
N ASP A 130 6.33 0.97 -6.96
CA ASP A 130 6.51 1.59 -8.29
C ASP A 130 5.69 2.85 -8.55
N GLY A 131 4.75 3.25 -7.68
CA GLY A 131 3.93 4.45 -7.93
C GLY A 131 3.06 4.42 -9.19
N SER A 132 3.10 3.32 -9.97
CA SER A 132 2.40 3.15 -11.23
C SER A 132 1.34 2.07 -11.07
N GLY A 133 0.13 2.47 -10.74
CA GLY A 133 -1.03 1.60 -10.64
C GLY A 133 -1.69 1.51 -9.27
N GLU A 134 -1.48 2.51 -8.38
CA GLU A 134 -2.23 2.60 -7.13
C GLU A 134 -3.74 2.52 -7.41
N LYS A 135 -4.33 1.41 -6.97
CA LYS A 135 -5.66 1.50 -6.39
C LYS A 135 -5.48 2.18 -5.05
N VAL A 136 -6.21 3.26 -4.83
CA VAL A 136 -6.37 3.91 -3.53
C VAL A 136 -6.73 2.83 -2.50
N ASP A 137 -5.76 2.40 -1.71
CA ASP A 137 -5.90 1.39 -0.65
C ASP A 137 -5.72 2.01 0.74
N GLN A 138 -5.35 3.29 0.77
CA GLN A 138 -5.22 4.13 1.95
C GLN A 138 -4.03 3.74 2.84
N ILE A 139 -3.05 3.01 2.28
CA ILE A 139 -1.79 2.65 2.92
C ILE A 139 -0.66 3.51 2.35
N LEU A 140 -0.40 4.63 3.03
CA LEU A 140 0.60 5.59 2.58
C LEU A 140 2.03 5.04 2.67
N HIS A 141 2.81 5.33 1.65
CA HIS A 141 4.24 5.06 1.56
C HIS A 141 4.93 6.23 0.85
N LYS A 142 6.26 6.25 0.85
CA LYS A 142 7.00 7.29 0.12
C LYS A 142 6.64 7.21 -1.37
N GLY A 143 6.15 8.32 -1.93
CA GLY A 143 5.70 8.41 -3.32
C GLY A 143 4.19 8.43 -3.50
N SER A 144 3.39 8.01 -2.50
CA SER A 144 1.91 8.09 -2.58
C SER A 144 1.48 9.52 -2.90
N LYS A 145 0.45 9.64 -3.73
CA LYS A 145 -0.25 10.92 -3.94
C LYS A 145 -1.38 11.02 -2.96
N VAL A 146 -1.47 12.15 -2.26
CA VAL A 146 -2.46 12.36 -1.21
C VAL A 146 -3.09 13.75 -1.28
N LYS A 147 -4.33 13.87 -0.83
CA LYS A 147 -4.99 15.14 -0.53
C LYS A 147 -5.43 15.18 0.93
N PHE A 148 -5.65 16.36 1.48
CA PHE A 148 -6.22 16.46 2.83
C PHE A 148 -7.69 16.01 2.83
N ASN A 149 -8.09 15.28 3.87
CA ASN A 149 -9.44 14.78 4.05
C ASN A 149 -10.20 15.59 5.12
N GLY A 150 -10.96 16.57 4.67
CA GLY A 150 -11.84 17.39 5.51
C GLY A 150 -11.34 18.81 5.73
N THR A 151 -11.86 19.42 6.79
CA THR A 151 -11.53 20.79 7.20
C THR A 151 -10.84 20.79 8.56
N PHE A 152 -9.94 21.73 8.81
CA PHE A 152 -9.08 21.74 9.98
C PHE A 152 -9.17 23.05 10.72
N TYR A 153 -9.22 22.95 12.05
CA TYR A 153 -9.20 24.11 12.92
C TYR A 153 -7.79 24.68 13.05
N VAL A 154 -7.68 26.00 12.98
CA VAL A 154 -6.46 26.76 13.22
C VAL A 154 -6.34 27.07 14.71
N ASN A 155 -5.42 26.39 15.39
CA ASN A 155 -5.16 26.58 16.82
C ASN A 155 -4.32 27.83 17.09
N SER A 156 -3.36 28.14 16.21
CA SER A 156 -2.55 29.35 16.30
C SER A 156 -1.98 29.73 14.94
N VAL A 157 -1.61 31.00 14.80
CA VAL A 157 -1.00 31.55 13.58
C VAL A 157 0.35 32.16 13.91
N ARG A 158 1.24 32.16 12.93
CA ARG A 158 2.58 32.73 13.04
C ARG A 158 2.87 33.58 11.81
N ALA A 159 2.63 34.88 11.98
CA ALA A 159 2.68 35.86 10.90
C ALA A 159 4.08 35.98 10.25
N ARG A 160 5.17 35.85 11.03
CA ARG A 160 6.55 36.03 10.55
C ARG A 160 6.94 35.11 9.40
N ASP A 161 6.29 33.96 9.26
CA ASP A 161 6.59 32.97 8.24
C ASP A 161 5.34 32.45 7.52
N ASN A 162 4.22 33.17 7.66
CA ASN A 162 2.94 32.84 7.04
C ASN A 162 2.54 31.36 7.27
N THR A 163 2.61 30.94 8.53
CA THR A 163 2.25 29.57 8.93
C THR A 163 1.15 29.56 9.98
N PHE A 164 0.50 28.41 10.13
CA PHE A 164 -0.44 28.12 11.19
C PHE A 164 -0.17 26.76 11.81
N VAL A 165 -0.80 26.50 12.94
CA VAL A 165 -0.79 25.19 13.61
C VAL A 165 -2.21 24.67 13.68
N SER A 166 -2.38 23.41 13.29
CA SER A 166 -3.56 22.63 13.62
C SER A 166 -3.12 21.44 14.46
N ASN A 167 -3.49 21.44 15.74
CA ASN A 167 -3.17 20.36 16.69
C ASN A 167 -3.72 19.02 16.20
N THR A 168 -4.84 19.07 15.46
CA THR A 168 -5.42 17.93 14.75
C THR A 168 -4.44 17.35 13.74
N LEU A 169 -3.96 18.17 12.78
CA LEU A 169 -3.08 17.71 11.71
C LEU A 169 -1.73 17.20 12.21
N ILE A 170 -1.16 17.81 13.26
CA ILE A 170 0.14 17.42 13.81
C ILE A 170 0.03 16.37 14.93
N GLY A 171 -1.18 16.12 15.44
CA GLY A 171 -1.48 15.18 16.52
C GLY A 171 -1.00 15.60 17.91
N GLY A 172 -1.10 16.89 18.24
CA GLY A 172 -0.75 17.42 19.56
C GLY A 172 -0.35 18.89 19.52
N ASN A 173 0.42 19.32 20.52
CA ASN A 173 0.96 20.69 20.57
C ASN A 173 2.23 20.82 19.71
N PRO A 174 2.49 21.99 19.12
CA PRO A 174 3.67 22.19 18.28
C PRO A 174 4.94 22.23 19.14
N THR A 175 5.79 21.21 19.00
CA THR A 175 7.11 21.14 19.69
C THR A 175 8.31 21.38 18.78
N ARG A 176 8.12 21.42 17.45
CA ARG A 176 9.19 21.54 16.45
C ARG A 176 8.77 22.43 15.30
N GLU A 177 9.74 22.96 14.56
CA GLU A 177 9.49 23.87 13.44
C GLU A 177 8.64 23.26 12.32
N TYR A 178 8.73 21.96 12.05
CA TYR A 178 7.92 21.30 11.02
C TYR A 178 6.43 21.13 11.40
N HIS A 179 6.02 21.54 12.61
CA HIS A 179 4.60 21.59 12.99
C HIS A 179 3.89 22.87 12.55
N HIS A 180 4.65 23.85 12.05
CA HIS A 180 4.11 25.09 11.52
C HIS A 180 3.85 24.92 10.02
N ILE A 181 2.58 24.79 9.67
CA ILE A 181 2.09 24.47 8.33
C ILE A 181 1.93 25.77 7.54
N PRO A 182 2.48 25.88 6.31
CA PRO A 182 2.26 27.05 5.45
C PRO A 182 0.77 27.28 5.20
N SER A 183 0.32 28.53 5.39
CA SER A 183 -1.09 28.90 5.21
C SER A 183 -1.48 29.11 3.76
N GLY A 184 -0.54 29.50 2.89
CA GLY A 184 -0.81 29.86 1.49
C GLY A 184 -1.66 28.86 0.71
N PRO A 185 -1.42 27.54 0.81
CA PRO A 185 -2.20 26.54 0.07
C PRO A 185 -3.55 26.18 0.72
N PHE A 186 -3.90 26.79 1.84
CA PHE A 186 -5.12 26.49 2.59
C PHE A 186 -6.15 27.61 2.40
N GLU A 187 -7.38 27.22 2.12
CA GLU A 187 -8.53 28.11 1.99
C GLU A 187 -9.26 28.21 3.34
N GLU A 188 -9.48 29.42 3.85
CA GLU A 188 -10.40 29.66 4.96
C GLU A 188 -11.84 29.37 4.53
N VAL A 189 -12.53 28.55 5.30
CA VAL A 189 -13.91 28.09 5.01
C VAL A 189 -14.86 28.26 6.21
N GLY A 190 -14.40 28.84 7.32
CA GLY A 190 -15.25 29.14 8.47
C GLY A 190 -14.50 29.49 9.76
N GLY A 191 -15.20 29.40 10.89
CA GLY A 191 -14.62 29.57 12.23
C GLY A 191 -14.73 30.98 12.82
N ASN A 192 -14.54 32.01 12.01
CA ASN A 192 -14.77 33.42 12.38
C ASN A 192 -16.00 34.01 11.67
N ASN A 193 -16.48 35.15 12.14
CA ASN A 193 -17.63 35.89 11.55
C ASN A 193 -17.33 36.50 10.16
N ARG A 194 -16.15 36.23 9.60
CA ARG A 194 -15.70 36.68 8.29
C ARG A 194 -14.78 35.62 7.70
N ILE A 195 -15.04 35.24 6.45
CA ILE A 195 -14.18 34.39 5.63
C ILE A 195 -13.52 35.33 4.62
N ASP A 196 -12.26 35.68 4.87
CA ASP A 196 -11.53 36.68 4.07
C ASP A 196 -10.13 36.24 3.67
N GLN A 197 -9.79 34.97 3.92
CA GLN A 197 -8.48 34.38 3.64
C GLN A 197 -7.35 34.97 4.49
N VAL A 198 -7.70 35.60 5.62
CA VAL A 198 -6.76 35.97 6.67
C VAL A 198 -6.98 35.05 7.86
N LEU A 199 -6.05 34.11 8.07
CA LEU A 199 -6.20 33.13 9.14
C LEU A 199 -5.97 33.75 10.51
N TYR A 200 -6.83 33.40 11.46
CA TYR A 200 -6.67 33.66 12.88
C TYR A 200 -6.80 32.35 13.67
N ALA A 201 -6.36 32.36 14.93
CA ALA A 201 -6.76 31.30 15.86
C ALA A 201 -8.29 31.28 15.93
N GLY A 202 -8.92 30.15 15.64
CA GLY A 202 -10.38 30.07 15.45
C GLY A 202 -10.82 29.76 14.03
N SER A 203 -10.04 30.14 13.01
CA SER A 203 -10.38 29.86 11.61
C SER A 203 -10.47 28.36 11.33
N ILE A 204 -11.29 28.00 10.36
CA ILE A 204 -11.42 26.65 9.80
C ILE A 204 -10.89 26.72 8.37
N VAL A 205 -10.02 25.78 8.01
CA VAL A 205 -9.36 25.77 6.70
C VAL A 205 -9.55 24.44 5.96
N LYS A 206 -9.45 24.48 4.64
CA LYS A 206 -9.46 23.32 3.73
C LYS A 206 -8.25 23.36 2.80
N ASN A 207 -7.82 22.20 2.30
CA ASN A 207 -6.78 22.12 1.27
C ASN A 207 -7.11 20.99 0.30
N ASP A 208 -7.38 21.34 -0.95
CA ASP A 208 -7.71 20.36 -2.01
C ASP A 208 -6.51 20.00 -2.90
N ASN A 209 -5.33 20.55 -2.63
CA ASN A 209 -4.13 20.25 -3.41
C ASN A 209 -3.69 18.80 -3.19
N VAL A 210 -3.09 18.23 -4.24
CA VAL A 210 -2.48 16.90 -4.20
C VAL A 210 -0.99 17.04 -3.93
N TYR A 211 -0.48 16.26 -2.97
CA TYR A 211 0.91 16.23 -2.56
C TYR A 211 1.49 14.83 -2.76
N VAL A 212 2.80 14.77 -2.94
CA VAL A 212 3.55 13.51 -2.94
C VAL A 212 4.16 13.30 -1.57
N VAL A 213 3.88 12.16 -0.95
CA VAL A 213 4.46 11.74 0.33
C VAL A 213 5.98 11.61 0.20
N GLN A 214 6.71 12.40 0.98
CA GLN A 214 8.18 12.42 0.96
C GLN A 214 8.78 11.33 1.85
N GLN A 215 8.16 11.07 3.01
CA GLN A 215 8.55 10.06 4.00
C GLN A 215 7.34 9.61 4.82
N ILE A 216 7.44 8.44 5.44
CA ILE A 216 6.48 7.90 6.41
C ILE A 216 7.18 7.65 7.74
N ASP A 217 6.50 7.98 8.83
CA ASP A 217 6.89 7.66 10.20
C ASP A 217 5.84 6.74 10.83
N ILE A 218 6.14 5.44 10.83
CA ILE A 218 5.22 4.39 11.29
C ILE A 218 4.89 4.54 12.79
N PRO A 219 5.86 4.74 13.71
CA PRO A 219 5.56 4.93 15.13
C PRO A 219 4.56 6.04 15.46
N THR A 220 4.56 7.13 14.68
CA THR A 220 3.66 8.26 14.94
C THR A 220 2.45 8.31 14.03
N ASP A 221 2.30 7.38 13.09
CA ASP A 221 1.26 7.41 12.04
C ASP A 221 1.23 8.77 11.31
N SER A 222 2.40 9.19 10.81
CA SER A 222 2.55 10.48 10.13
C SER A 222 3.22 10.32 8.76
N ALA A 223 2.85 11.20 7.84
CA ALA A 223 3.48 11.35 6.54
C ALA A 223 4.09 12.75 6.41
N MET A 224 5.27 12.83 5.80
CA MET A 224 5.92 14.10 5.51
C MET A 224 5.49 14.60 4.13
N LEU A 225 4.97 15.82 4.08
CA LEU A 225 4.61 16.53 2.85
C LEU A 225 5.50 17.74 2.68
N ASN A 226 5.81 18.10 1.43
CA ASN A 226 6.35 19.41 1.11
C ASN A 226 5.19 20.34 0.71
N ILE A 227 4.96 21.37 1.51
CA ILE A 227 3.90 22.37 1.30
C ILE A 227 4.61 23.71 1.17
N ASP A 228 4.45 24.43 0.06
CA ASP A 228 5.13 25.71 -0.22
C ASP A 228 6.63 25.71 0.14
N GLY A 229 7.35 24.67 -0.24
CA GLY A 229 8.79 24.55 -0.01
C GLY A 229 9.18 24.13 1.41
N ARG A 230 8.21 23.94 2.33
CA ARG A 230 8.44 23.52 3.71
C ARG A 230 8.04 22.06 3.92
N ASN A 231 8.94 21.27 4.50
CA ASN A 231 8.62 19.91 4.93
C ASN A 231 7.87 19.93 6.26
N VAL A 232 6.68 19.32 6.30
CA VAL A 232 5.82 19.22 7.47
C VAL A 232 5.34 17.79 7.67
N TRP A 233 5.20 17.39 8.95
CA TRP A 233 4.67 16.07 9.31
C TRP A 233 3.19 16.19 9.65
N ILE A 234 2.37 15.41 8.94
CA ILE A 234 0.92 15.39 9.04
C ILE A 234 0.46 13.98 9.41
N LYS A 235 -0.51 13.85 10.32
CA LYS A 235 -1.11 12.55 10.66
C LYS A 235 -1.75 11.92 9.44
N SER A 236 -1.35 10.68 9.13
CA SER A 236 -1.76 9.95 7.94
C SER A 236 -3.27 9.81 7.84
N LYS A 237 -3.98 9.69 8.96
CA LYS A 237 -5.46 9.60 9.00
C LYS A 237 -6.20 10.79 8.37
N TYR A 238 -5.54 11.94 8.18
CA TYR A 238 -6.13 13.12 7.53
C TYR A 238 -5.69 13.29 6.07
N LEU A 239 -5.03 12.29 5.50
CA LEU A 239 -4.55 12.28 4.13
C LEU A 239 -5.25 11.16 3.38
N LEU A 240 -6.03 11.49 2.36
CA LEU A 240 -6.66 10.52 1.44
C LEU A 240 -5.73 10.28 0.26
N GLU A 241 -5.36 9.03 0.00
CA GLU A 241 -4.62 8.64 -1.19
C GLU A 241 -5.47 8.84 -2.45
N VAL A 242 -4.87 9.35 -3.54
CA VAL A 242 -5.57 9.79 -4.77
C VAL A 242 -4.81 9.54 -6.06
#